data_AF-X1MUQ0-F1
#
_entry.id   AF-X1MUQ0-F1
#
_cell.length_a   1.000
_cell.length_b   1.000
_cell.length_c   1.000
_cell.angle_alpha   90.00
_cell.angle_beta   90.00
_cell.angle_gamma   90.00
#
_symmetry.space_group_name_H-M   'P 1'
#
loop_
_entity.id
_entity.type
_entity.pdbx_description
1 polymer ?
#
loop_
_entity_poly.entity_id
_entity_poly.type
_entity_poly.pdbx_seq_one_letter_code
_entity_poly.pdbx_strand_id
1 'polypeptide(L)'
;MMVQENQVNLQEQNQWEAGPGEELKIPEVYISRLKFEIVAFTMKKDFTFRCSEYEQVPGGGWRFANVIIDTSKLNPKGEVELQRFTYHPEIVLVNVPIMVIPAVEELIPGEAD
;
A
#
# COMPACT_ATOMS: atom_id res chain seq x y z
N MET A 1 -6.48 -30.87 -13.81
CA MET A 1 -7.27 -29.79 -13.20
C MET A 1 -6.53 -28.50 -13.45
N MET A 2 -7.06 -27.63 -14.31
CA MET A 2 -6.52 -26.27 -14.45
C MET A 2 -7.06 -25.47 -13.28
N VAL A 3 -6.17 -24.96 -12.43
CA VAL A 3 -6.55 -23.96 -11.43
C VAL A 3 -6.92 -22.72 -12.25
N GLN A 4 -8.21 -22.36 -12.28
CA GLN A 4 -8.62 -21.05 -12.77
C GLN A 4 -7.93 -20.02 -11.88
N GLU A 5 -6.91 -19.35 -12.42
CA GLU A 5 -6.48 -18.07 -11.88
C GLU A 5 -7.72 -17.18 -11.88
N ASN A 6 -8.30 -16.97 -10.70
CA ASN A 6 -9.31 -15.94 -10.49
C ASN A 6 -8.76 -14.68 -11.15
N GLN A 7 -9.40 -14.18 -12.22
CA GLN A 7 -8.96 -12.96 -12.88
C GLN A 7 -9.05 -11.83 -11.84
N VAL A 8 -7.91 -11.44 -11.28
CA VAL A 8 -7.86 -10.41 -10.25
C VAL A 8 -8.16 -9.07 -10.90
N ASN A 9 -9.29 -8.46 -10.54
CA ASN A 9 -9.66 -7.14 -11.06
C ASN A 9 -8.99 -6.03 -10.25
N LEU A 10 -7.86 -5.53 -10.76
CA LEU A 10 -7.10 -4.43 -10.14
C LEU A 10 -7.79 -3.07 -10.27
N GLN A 11 -8.91 -2.95 -10.98
CA GLN A 11 -9.66 -1.70 -11.08
C GLN A 11 -10.64 -1.50 -9.94
N GLU A 12 -10.84 -2.52 -9.10
CA GLU A 12 -11.79 -2.47 -7.98
C GLU A 12 -11.06 -2.27 -6.66
N GLN A 13 -11.72 -1.59 -5.74
CA GLN A 13 -11.24 -1.54 -4.35
C GLN A 13 -11.39 -2.91 -3.72
N ASN A 14 -10.37 -3.30 -2.96
CA ASN A 14 -10.35 -4.57 -2.26
C ASN A 14 -9.89 -4.37 -0.82
N GLN A 15 -10.29 -5.29 0.05
CA GLN A 15 -9.90 -5.27 1.46
C GLN A 15 -9.64 -6.69 1.93
N TRP A 16 -8.59 -6.85 2.73
CA TRP A 16 -8.26 -8.10 3.40
C TRP A 16 -8.11 -7.84 4.89
N GLU A 17 -8.60 -8.79 5.69
CA GLU A 17 -8.55 -8.74 7.15
C GLU A 17 -8.03 -10.06 7.70
N ALA A 18 -7.36 -10.00 8.85
CA ALA A 18 -6.94 -11.15 9.63
C ALA A 18 -7.09 -10.85 11.11
N GLY A 19 -7.57 -11.84 11.86
CA GLY A 19 -7.71 -11.76 13.31
C GLY A 19 -6.36 -11.80 14.04
N PRO A 20 -6.37 -11.61 15.37
CA PRO A 20 -5.16 -11.73 16.18
C PRO A 20 -4.49 -13.10 16.02
N GLY A 21 -3.22 -13.11 15.60
CA GLY A 21 -2.43 -14.32 15.41
C GLY A 21 -2.71 -15.07 14.09
N GLU A 22 -3.59 -14.55 13.24
CA GLU A 22 -3.81 -15.05 11.89
C GLU A 22 -2.87 -14.36 10.89
N GLU A 23 -2.49 -15.09 9.84
CA GLU A 23 -1.73 -14.53 8.73
C GLU A 23 -2.67 -13.83 7.73
N LEU A 24 -2.42 -12.55 7.46
CA LEU A 24 -3.14 -11.80 6.44
C LEU A 24 -2.76 -12.29 5.03
N LYS A 25 -3.73 -12.86 4.32
CA LYS A 25 -3.53 -13.39 2.97
C LYS A 25 -3.98 -12.38 1.92
N ILE A 26 -3.01 -11.81 1.22
CA ILE A 26 -3.23 -10.88 0.10
C ILE A 26 -2.68 -11.53 -1.17
N PRO A 27 -3.41 -11.49 -2.29
CA PRO A 27 -2.88 -12.00 -3.55
C PRO A 27 -1.61 -11.24 -3.95
N GLU A 28 -0.56 -11.99 -4.29
CA GLU A 28 0.79 -11.47 -4.57
C GLU A 28 0.80 -10.33 -5.60
N VAL A 29 -0.09 -10.39 -6.59
CA VAL A 29 -0.23 -9.36 -7.66
C VAL A 29 -0.48 -7.95 -7.12
N TYR A 30 -1.07 -7.79 -5.94
CA TYR A 30 -1.30 -6.49 -5.30
C TYR A 30 -0.05 -5.96 -4.57
N ILE A 31 0.91 -6.82 -4.25
CA ILE A 31 2.09 -6.49 -3.44
C ILE A 31 3.35 -6.37 -4.31
N SER A 32 3.55 -7.31 -5.24
CA SER A 32 4.77 -7.38 -6.07
C SER A 32 4.99 -6.18 -6.99
N ARG A 33 3.97 -5.34 -7.17
CA ARG A 33 4.02 -4.14 -8.01
C ARG A 33 4.32 -2.87 -7.23
N LEU A 34 4.32 -2.93 -5.90
CA LEU A 34 4.57 -1.77 -5.04
C LEU A 34 6.05 -1.39 -5.11
N LYS A 35 6.33 -0.12 -5.41
CA LYS A 35 7.69 0.38 -5.63
C LYS A 35 8.05 1.54 -4.72
N PHE A 36 7.05 2.19 -4.14
CA PHE A 36 7.24 3.40 -3.36
C PHE A 36 6.43 3.31 -2.07
N GLU A 37 7.02 3.80 -0.99
CA GLU A 37 6.33 4.18 0.22
C GLU A 37 6.17 5.71 0.22
N ILE A 38 4.95 6.17 0.43
CA ILE A 38 4.58 7.58 0.42
C ILE A 38 4.26 7.99 1.84
N VAL A 39 4.92 9.05 2.32
CA VAL A 39 4.59 9.71 3.57
C VAL A 39 3.87 11.01 3.24
N ALA A 40 2.59 11.10 3.60
CA ALA A 40 1.76 12.27 3.38
C ALA A 40 1.58 13.04 4.69
N PHE A 41 2.07 14.29 4.71
CA PHE A 41 2.07 15.13 5.90
C PHE A 41 0.76 15.91 6.00
N THR A 42 -0.05 15.64 7.02
CA THR A 42 -1.34 16.35 7.22
C THR A 42 -1.38 17.07 8.55
N MET A 43 -2.23 18.08 8.68
CA MET A 43 -2.37 18.84 9.93
C MET A 43 -2.81 18.01 11.14
N LYS A 44 -3.45 16.85 10.92
CA LYS A 44 -3.97 16.01 12.00
C LYS A 44 -3.04 14.85 12.33
N LYS A 45 -2.58 14.16 11.29
CA LYS A 45 -1.74 12.97 11.41
C LYS A 45 -1.06 12.70 10.08
N ASP A 46 0.22 12.38 10.13
CA ASP A 46 0.91 11.85 8.97
C ASP A 46 0.38 10.45 8.68
N PHE A 47 0.19 10.13 7.40
CA PHE A 47 -0.20 8.80 6.99
C PHE A 47 0.73 8.27 5.92
N THR A 48 0.94 6.96 5.95
CA THR A 48 1.80 6.25 5.03
C THR A 48 0.99 5.27 4.20
N PHE A 49 1.41 5.08 2.96
CA PHE A 49 0.87 4.04 2.08
C PHE A 49 1.92 3.62 1.07
N ARG A 50 1.73 2.47 0.46
CA ARG A 50 2.58 1.99 -0.64
C ARG A 50 1.85 2.10 -1.97
N CYS A 51 2.58 2.38 -3.04
CA CYS A 51 2.00 2.46 -4.38
C CYS A 51 2.99 1.94 -5.43
N SER A 52 2.48 1.64 -6.63
CA SER A 52 3.33 1.22 -7.75
C SER A 52 3.89 2.40 -8.52
N GLU A 53 3.11 3.48 -8.63
CA GLU A 53 3.40 4.64 -9.47
C GLU A 53 2.86 5.91 -8.82
N TYR A 54 3.46 7.05 -9.14
CA TYR A 54 3.00 8.36 -8.74
C TYR A 54 3.31 9.41 -9.81
N GLU A 55 2.45 10.42 -9.93
CA GLU A 55 2.64 11.55 -10.84
C GLU A 55 2.04 12.84 -10.26
N GLN A 56 2.56 14.00 -10.71
CA GLN A 56 1.92 15.29 -10.43
C GLN A 56 0.78 15.51 -11.39
N VAL A 57 -0.37 15.95 -10.87
CA VAL A 57 -1.55 16.31 -11.68
C VAL A 57 -1.75 17.83 -11.73
N PRO A 58 -2.41 18.36 -12.79
CA PRO A 58 -2.74 19.77 -12.87
C PRO A 58 -3.45 20.27 -11.60
N GLY A 59 -3.06 21.44 -11.10
CA GLY A 59 -3.55 21.98 -9.84
C GLY A 59 -2.71 21.63 -8.61
N GLY A 60 -1.51 21.04 -8.80
CA GLY A 60 -0.55 20.82 -7.71
C GLY A 60 -0.88 19.63 -6.81
N GLY A 61 -1.70 18.70 -7.31
CA GLY A 61 -1.98 17.44 -6.65
C GLY A 61 -1.00 16.33 -7.04
N TRP A 62 -1.08 15.22 -6.32
CA TRP A 62 -0.36 13.99 -6.63
C TRP A 62 -1.36 12.86 -6.83
N ARG A 63 -1.20 12.12 -7.93
CA ARG A 63 -1.93 10.88 -8.20
C ARG A 63 -1.02 9.70 -7.92
N PHE A 64 -1.58 8.66 -7.31
CA PHE A 64 -0.90 7.40 -6.99
C PHE A 64 -1.73 6.23 -7.52
N ALA A 65 -1.07 5.22 -8.10
CA ALA A 65 -1.72 4.03 -8.64
C ALA A 65 -1.39 2.78 -7.83
N ASN A 66 -2.33 1.82 -7.82
CA ASN A 66 -2.23 0.53 -7.12
C ASN A 66 -1.79 0.70 -5.65
N VAL A 67 -2.58 1.48 -4.91
CA VAL A 67 -2.26 1.91 -3.56
C VAL A 67 -2.69 0.85 -2.53
N ILE A 68 -1.78 0.50 -1.62
CA ILE A 68 -2.06 -0.32 -0.43
C ILE A 68 -1.88 0.54 0.82
N ILE A 69 -2.91 0.56 1.66
CA ILE A 69 -2.91 1.25 2.94
C ILE A 69 -3.07 0.24 4.07
N ASP A 70 -2.19 0.35 5.07
CA ASP A 70 -2.40 -0.32 6.35
C ASP A 70 -3.48 0.43 7.16
N THR A 71 -4.61 -0.23 7.36
CA THR A 71 -5.76 0.30 8.12
C THR A 71 -6.07 -0.57 9.34
N SER A 72 -5.06 -1.28 9.84
CA SER A 72 -5.13 -2.14 11.01
C SER A 72 -5.60 -1.36 12.25
N LYS A 73 -6.37 -2.03 13.11
CA LYS A 73 -6.82 -1.46 14.38
C LYS A 73 -5.86 -1.88 15.48
N LEU A 74 -5.40 -0.89 16.26
CA LEU A 74 -4.58 -1.11 17.43
C LEU A 74 -5.43 -0.98 18.70
N ASN A 75 -5.13 -1.80 19.70
CA ASN A 75 -5.71 -1.67 21.03
C ASN A 75 -5.05 -0.50 21.81
N PRO A 76 -5.55 -0.12 23.00
CA PRO A 76 -4.95 0.96 23.80
C PRO A 76 -3.49 0.73 24.25
N LYS A 77 -2.98 -0.51 24.16
CA LYS A 77 -1.58 -0.86 24.44
C LYS A 77 -0.68 -0.74 23.19
N GLY A 78 -1.26 -0.46 22.02
CA GLY A 78 -0.56 -0.38 20.75
C GLY A 78 -0.40 -1.72 20.02
N GLU A 79 -1.04 -2.79 20.48
CA GLU A 79 -0.98 -4.10 19.83
C GLU A 79 -2.07 -4.22 18.75
N VAL A 80 -1.80 -4.98 17.68
CA VAL A 80 -2.77 -5.19 16.59
C VAL A 80 -3.94 -6.05 17.06
N GLU A 81 -5.14 -5.47 17.04
CA GLU A 81 -6.41 -6.14 17.37
C GLU A 81 -7.10 -6.68 16.11
N LEU A 82 -6.89 -6.02 14.97
CA LEU A 82 -7.34 -6.47 13.65
C LEU A 82 -6.33 -6.02 12.62
N GLN A 83 -5.69 -6.97 11.93
CA GLN A 83 -4.83 -6.64 10.80
C GLN A 83 -5.71 -6.41 9.58
N ARG A 84 -5.53 -5.27 8.89
CA ARG A 84 -6.36 -4.93 7.73
C ARG A 84 -5.64 -4.09 6.72
N PHE A 85 -5.54 -4.57 5.49
CA PHE A 85 -5.03 -3.79 4.35
C PHE A 85 -6.15 -3.50 3.35
N THR A 86 -6.14 -2.27 2.83
CA THR A 86 -7.08 -1.81 1.81
C THR A 86 -6.31 -1.46 0.55
N TYR A 87 -6.80 -1.98 -0.58
CA TYR A 87 -6.33 -1.64 -1.90
C TYR A 87 -7.23 -0.58 -2.54
N HIS A 88 -6.59 0.44 -3.10
CA HIS A 88 -7.23 1.43 -3.96
C HIS A 88 -6.54 1.45 -5.33
N PRO A 89 -7.30 1.35 -6.44
CA PRO A 89 -6.70 1.43 -7.77
C PRO A 89 -6.00 2.78 -8.00
N GLU A 90 -6.58 3.85 -7.47
CA GLU A 90 -6.05 5.21 -7.56
C GLU A 90 -6.38 6.02 -6.31
N ILE A 91 -5.45 6.86 -5.87
CA ILE A 91 -5.68 7.92 -4.89
C ILE A 91 -5.10 9.22 -5.43
N VAL A 92 -5.85 10.33 -5.27
CA VAL A 92 -5.37 11.67 -5.57
C VAL A 92 -5.34 12.49 -4.28
N LEU A 93 -4.17 13.04 -3.95
CA LEU A 93 -3.97 13.95 -2.83
C LEU A 93 -3.75 15.36 -3.34
N VAL A 94 -4.48 16.33 -2.78
CA VAL A 94 -4.42 17.74 -3.19
C VAL A 94 -4.03 18.58 -1.99
N ASN A 95 -3.11 19.54 -2.19
CA ASN A 95 -2.61 20.43 -1.13
C ASN A 95 -1.96 19.71 0.06
N VAL A 96 -1.35 18.55 -0.18
CA VAL A 96 -0.66 17.77 0.85
C VAL A 96 0.82 17.64 0.47
N PRO A 97 1.75 18.10 1.32
CA PRO A 97 3.17 17.81 1.12
C PRO A 97 3.41 16.31 1.28
N ILE A 98 4.26 15.76 0.41
CA ILE A 98 4.61 14.34 0.42
C ILE A 98 6.12 14.14 0.46
N MET A 99 6.54 13.02 1.03
CA MET A 99 7.87 12.44 0.85
C MET A 99 7.71 11.08 0.17
N VAL A 100 8.52 10.83 -0.85
CA VAL A 100 8.55 9.57 -1.58
C VAL A 100 9.80 8.80 -1.18
N ILE A 101 9.62 7.57 -0.71
CA ILE A 101 10.69 6.67 -0.32
C ILE A 101 10.65 5.47 -1.28
N PRO A 102 11.72 5.20 -2.05
CA PRO A 102 11.80 3.98 -2.83
C PRO A 102 11.73 2.75 -1.92
N ALA A 103 10.76 1.86 -2.17
CA ALA A 103 10.67 0.57 -1.48
C ALA A 103 11.62 -0.40 -2.19
N VAL A 104 12.92 -0.22 -2.01
CA VAL A 104 13.95 -1.07 -2.60
C VAL A 104 13.91 -2.43 -1.90
N GLU A 105 13.28 -3.42 -2.55
CA GLU A 105 13.66 -4.83 -2.41
C GLU A 105 14.32 -5.31 -3.72
N GLU A 106 15.20 -4.49 -4.30
CA GLU A 106 16.19 -5.04 -5.23
C GLU A 106 17.40 -5.45 -4.40
N LEU A 107 17.63 -6.77 -4.31
CA LEU A 107 18.97 -7.30 -4.05
C LEU A 107 19.92 -6.60 -5.02
N ILE A 108 20.79 -5.75 -4.50
CA ILE A 108 21.89 -5.21 -5.28
C ILE A 108 22.70 -6.43 -5.73
N PRO A 109 22.78 -6.77 -7.04
CA PRO A 109 23.60 -7.88 -7.47
C PRO A 109 25.05 -7.44 -7.31
N GLY A 110 25.68 -7.75 -6.18
CA GLY A 110 27.06 -7.36 -5.92
C GLY A 110 27.56 -7.39 -4.49
N GLU A 111 26.71 -7.45 -3.45
CA GLU A 111 27.17 -7.61 -2.06
C GLU A 111 27.07 -9.09 -1.64
N ALA A 112 27.99 -9.89 -2.19
CA ALA A 112 28.41 -11.13 -1.55
C ALA A 112 29.67 -10.83 -0.74
N ASP A 113 29.61 -11.15 0.55
CA ASP A 113 30.65 -11.27 1.59
C ASP A 113 32.07 -10.72 1.30
#